data_AF-K1T3J6-F1
#
_entry.id   AF-K1T3J6-F1
#
_cell.length_a   1.000
_cell.length_b   1.000
_cell.length_c   1.000
_cell.angle_alpha   90.00
_cell.angle_beta   90.00
_cell.angle_gamma   90.00
#
_symmetry.space_group_name_H-M   'P 1'
#
loop_
_entity.id
_entity.type
_entity.pdbx_description
1 polymer ?
#
loop_
_entity_poly.entity_id
_entity_poly.type
_entity_poly.pdbx_seq_one_letter_code
_entity_poly.pdbx_strand_id
1 'polypeptide(L)' 'GVFDLVLANINRNILLNDMRAFRSVMNIGGTLVLSGFYEEDIPVLLEKAEELGMHEINRQIDNNWACLVLGS' A
#
# COMPACT_ATOMS: atom_id res chain seq x y z
N GLY A 1 -9.73 -11.31 6.29
CA GLY A 1 -8.37 -11.53 6.82
C GLY A 1 -8.47 -11.64 8.32
N VAL A 2 -7.47 -11.15 9.03
CA VAL A 2 -7.42 -11.09 10.49
C VAL A 2 -7.15 -9.65 10.98
N PHE A 3 -6.58 -8.80 10.11
CA PHE A 3 -6.15 -7.45 10.47
C PHE A 3 -7.00 -6.37 9.80
N ASP A 4 -7.39 -5.37 10.59
CA ASP A 4 -8.08 -4.17 10.10
C ASP A 4 -7.10 -3.10 9.60
N LEU A 5 -5.85 -3.15 10.08
CA LEU A 5 -4.79 -2.23 9.69
C LEU A 5 -3.47 -3.00 9.48
N VAL A 6 -2.87 -2.82 8.31
CA VAL A 6 -1.53 -3.32 7.98
C VAL A 6 -0.64 -2.14 7.66
N LEU A 7 0.55 -2.07 8.27
CA LEU A 7 1.52 -1.00 8.07
C LEU A 7 2.81 -1.61 7.49
N ALA A 8 3.31 -1.07 6.38
CA ALA A 8 4.57 -1.48 5.77
C ALA A 8 5.40 -0.25 5.38
N ASN A 9 6.53 -0.05 6.06
CA ASN A 9 7.49 1.01 5.74
C ASN A 9 8.81 0.38 5.26
N ILE A 10 8.86 0.04 3.97
CA ILE A 10 9.96 -0.70 3.33
C ILE A 10 10.09 -0.29 1.86
N ASN A 11 11.16 -0.72 1.19
CA ASN A 11 11.42 -0.39 -0.21
C ASN A 11 10.32 -0.90 -1.16
N ARG A 12 10.03 -0.11 -2.21
CA ARG A 12 9.02 -0.41 -3.25
C ARG A 12 9.05 -1.84 -3.79
N ASN A 13 10.25 -2.42 -3.96
CA ASN A 13 10.39 -3.72 -4.63
C ASN A 13 9.81 -4.84 -3.75
N ILE A 14 9.98 -4.72 -2.42
CA ILE A 14 9.39 -5.65 -1.47
C ILE A 14 7.89 -5.39 -1.36
N LEU A 15 7.46 -4.12 -1.37
CA LEU A 15 6.03 -3.77 -1.38
C LEU A 15 5.29 -4.40 -2.56
N LEU A 16 5.82 -4.29 -3.78
CA LEU A 16 5.20 -4.86 -4.98
C LEU A 16 5.09 -6.38 -4.94
N ASN A 17 6.11 -7.05 -4.40
CA ASN A 17 6.13 -8.51 -4.29
C ASN A 17 5.18 -9.01 -3.20
N ASP A 18 5.13 -8.32 -2.05
CA ASP A 18 4.42 -8.79 -0.87
C ASP A 18 3.01 -8.20 -0.73
N MET A 19 2.62 -7.23 -1.56
CA MET A 19 1.29 -6.60 -1.52
C MET A 19 0.14 -7.61 -1.59
N ARG A 20 0.30 -8.70 -2.34
CA ARG A 20 -0.68 -9.80 -2.37
C ARG A 20 -0.79 -10.52 -1.02
N ALA A 21 0.33 -10.72 -0.33
CA ALA A 21 0.37 -11.30 1.01
C ALA A 21 -0.24 -10.34 2.05
N PHE A 22 0.01 -9.03 1.94
CA PHE A 22 -0.66 -8.03 2.78
C PHE A 22 -2.18 -8.06 2.57
N ARG A 23 -2.64 -8.07 1.32
CA ARG A 23 -4.08 -8.14 1.00
C ARG A 23 -4.75 -9.40 1.55
N SER A 24 -4.06 -10.54 1.56
CA SER A 24 -4.64 -11.81 2.02
C SER A 24 -4.89 -11.85 3.53
N VAL A 25 -4.07 -11.14 4.30
CA VAL A 25 -4.24 -11.05 5.77
C VAL A 25 -5.17 -9.92 6.21
N MET A 26 -5.56 -9.02 5.30
CA MET A 26 -6.49 -7.93 5.59
C MET A 26 -7.96 -8.35 5.64
N ASN A 27 -8.73 -7.74 6.53
CA ASN A 27 -10.19 -7.81 6.54
C ASN A 27 -10.81 -7.09 5.34
N ILE A 28 -12.08 -7.40 5.08
CA ILE A 28 -12.88 -6.61 4.13
C ILE A 28 -13.09 -5.23 4.76
N GLY A 29 -12.83 -4.16 4.00
CA GLY A 29 -12.76 -2.80 4.54
C GLY A 29 -11.53 -2.52 5.40
N GLY A 30 -10.53 -3.41 5.39
CA GLY A 30 -9.24 -3.17 6.03
C GLY A 30 -8.43 -2.10 5.32
N THR A 31 -7.49 -1.51 6.04
CA THR A 31 -6.60 -0.46 5.53
C THR A 31 -5.15 -0.93 5.46
N LEU A 32 -4.47 -0.66 4.35
CA LEU A 32 -3.04 -0.87 4.16
C LEU A 32 -2.35 0.47 4.05
N VAL A 33 -1.38 0.74 4.93
CA VAL A 33 -0.55 1.93 4.86
C VAL A 33 0.84 1.52 4.39
N LEU A 34 1.26 2.08 3.26
CA LEU A 34 2.56 1.85 2.65
C LEU A 34 3.40 3.11 2.80
N SER A 35 4.67 2.97 3.18
CA SER A 35 5.68 4.04 3.13
C SER A 35 7.06 3.46 2.84
N GLY A 36 8.11 4.29 2.77
CA GLY A 36 9.49 3.85 2.48
C GLY A 36 9.85 3.79 1.00
N PHE A 37 9.09 4.50 0.16
CA PHE A 37 9.31 4.64 -1.28
C PHE A 37 9.19 6.11 -1.71
N TYR A 38 9.59 6.42 -2.94
CA TYR A 38 9.57 7.79 -3.46
C TYR A 38 8.26 8.11 -4.17
N GLU A 39 7.93 9.40 -4.30
CA GLU A 39 6.73 9.87 -5.02
C GLU A 39 6.61 9.28 -6.45
N GLU A 40 7.73 9.12 -7.14
CA GLU A 40 7.80 8.52 -8.48
C GLU A 40 7.36 7.05 -8.53
N ASP A 41 7.39 6.34 -7.40
CA ASP A 41 6.98 4.94 -7.29
C ASP A 41 5.46 4.79 -7.04
N ILE A 42 4.74 5.88 -6.79
CA ILE A 42 3.30 5.84 -6.53
C ILE A 42 2.50 5.17 -7.67
N PRO A 43 2.71 5.50 -8.96
CA PRO A 43 1.90 4.96 -10.04
C PRO A 43 1.94 3.43 -10.11
N VAL A 44 3.13 2.82 -9.94
CA VAL A 44 3.28 1.35 -9.99
C VAL A 44 2.67 0.67 -8.76
N LEU A 45 2.73 1.31 -7.59
CA LEU A 45 2.10 0.79 -6.37
C LEU A 45 0.58 0.87 -6.46
N LEU A 46 0.03 1.93 -7.06
CA LEU A 46 -1.42 2.07 -7.27
C LEU A 46 -1.95 1.08 -8.30
N GLU A 47 -1.27 0.91 -9.44
CA GLU A 47 -1.62 -0.12 -10.42
C GLU A 47 -1.68 -1.50 -9.76
N LYS A 48 -0.67 -1.82 -8.94
CA LYS A 48 -0.65 -3.10 -8.20
C LYS A 48 -1.78 -3.20 -7.17
N ALA A 49 -2.18 -2.08 -6.57
CA ALA A 49 -3.25 -2.04 -5.57
C ALA A 49 -4.60 -2.30 -6.24
N GLU A 50 -4.85 -1.66 -7.39
CA GLU A 50 -6.04 -1.85 -8.19
C GLU A 50 -6.20 -3.30 -8.67
N GLU A 51 -5.11 -3.94 -9.12
CA GLU A 51 -5.10 -5.38 -9.45
C GLU A 51 -5.53 -6.29 -8.30
N LEU A 52 -5.31 -5.84 -7.06
CA LEU A 52 -5.65 -6.57 -5.83
C LEU A 52 -6.99 -6.12 -5.23
N GLY A 53 -7.75 -5.29 -5.95
CA GLY A 53 -9.04 -4.76 -5.53
C GLY A 53 -8.95 -3.71 -4.42
N MET A 54 -7.77 -3.10 -4.25
CA MET A 54 -7.58 -1.99 -3.33
C MET A 54 -7.62 -0.66 -4.07
N HIS A 55 -8.00 0.40 -3.37
CA HIS A 55 -8.05 1.76 -3.93
C HIS A 55 -7.36 2.75 -3.00
N GLU A 56 -6.87 3.85 -3.56
CA GLU A 56 -6.28 4.92 -2.77
C GLU A 56 -7.34 5.65 -1.93
N ILE A 57 -7.07 5.77 -0.63
CA ILE A 57 -7.85 6.61 0.30
C ILE A 57 -7.14 7.94 0.51
N ASN A 58 -5.81 7.91 0.69
CA ASN A 58 -5.03 9.10 0.99
C ASN A 58 -3.57 8.92 0.56
N ARG A 59 -2.88 10.05 0.31
CA ARG A 59 -1.43 10.11 0.13
C ARG A 59 -0.81 11.24 0.93
N GLN A 60 0.41 11.02 1.37
CA GLN A 60 1.26 12.04 1.96
C GLN A 60 2.64 12.01 1.31
N ILE A 61 3.22 13.18 1.12
CA ILE A 61 4.53 13.36 0.50
C ILE A 61 5.34 14.30 1.39
N ASP A 62 6.53 13.86 1.77
CA ASP A 62 7.47 14.63 2.58
C ASP A 62 8.89 14.47 2.03
N ASN A 63 9.49 15.55 1.54
CA ASN A 63 10.86 15.55 0.99
C ASN A 63 11.12 14.40 -0.01
N ASN A 64 10.21 14.21 -0.97
CA ASN A 64 10.16 13.15 -1.98
C ASN A 64 9.81 11.74 -1.47
N TRP A 65 9.72 11.53 -0.16
CA TRP A 65 9.20 10.27 0.40
C TRP A 65 7.69 10.27 0.34
N ALA A 66 7.12 9.15 -0.08
CA ALA A 66 5.70 8.96 -0.18
C ALA A 66 5.16 7.99 0.88
N CYS A 67 3.92 8.25 1.27
CA CYS A 67 3.09 7.36 2.06
C CYS A 67 1.73 7.25 1.38
N LEU A 68 1.24 6.02 1.19
CA LEU A 68 -0.07 5.72 0.62
C LEU A 68 -0.93 5.01 1.67
N VAL A 69 -2.20 5.39 1.73
CA VAL A 69 -3.24 4.71 2.49
C VAL A 69 -4.20 4.09 1.49
N LEU A 70 -4.33 2.77 1.53
CA LEU A 70 -5.12 1.97 0.61
C LEU A 70 -6.27 1.27 1.35
N GLY A 71 -7.45 1.28 0.76
CA GLY A 71 -8.65 0.59 1.25
C GLY A 71 -8.96 -0.66 0.44
N SER A 72 -9.41 -1.72 1.11
CA SER A 72 -9.70 -3.03 0.50
C SER A 72 -11.17 -3.34 0.23
#